data_AF-A0A139CIJ6-F1
#
_entry.id   AF-A0A139CIJ6-F1
#
_cell.length_a   1.000
_cell.length_b   1.000
_cell.length_c   1.000
_cell.angle_alpha   90.00
_cell.angle_beta   90.00
_cell.angle_gamma   90.00
#
_symmetry.space_group_name_H-M   'P 1'
#
loop_
_entity.id
_entity.type
_entity.pdbx_description
1 polymer ?
#
loop_
_entity_poly.entity_id
_entity_poly.type
_entity_poly.pdbx_seq_one_letter_code
_entity_poly.pdbx_strand_id
1 'polypeptide(L)'
;MARKSSSKLPKRKGEYTYRGKTVEQLKSLSVEEFAELLPSRERRTIKKGFTEGRKQVIQNLQDKDKVRTHYRDLIIFPDMVGKHIEIYNGKTFVEVEIQPEMIGHRFGEFAATRSKVNHGSAGVGATRSSKFVPLK
;
A
#
# COMPACT_ATOMS: atom_id res chain seq x y z
N MET A 1 -7.06 -11.78 25.26
CA MET A 1 -6.73 -12.24 23.89
C MET A 1 -7.17 -11.17 22.91
N ALA A 2 -6.24 -10.51 22.20
CA ALA A 2 -6.60 -9.47 21.24
C ALA A 2 -7.35 -10.10 20.07
N ARG A 3 -8.60 -9.68 19.85
CA ARG A 3 -9.39 -10.09 18.68
C ARG A 3 -8.57 -9.74 17.43
N LYS A 4 -8.24 -10.72 16.58
CA LYS A 4 -7.79 -10.46 15.22
C LYS A 4 -8.91 -9.68 14.53
N SER A 5 -8.74 -8.37 14.42
CA SER A 5 -9.64 -7.53 13.63
C SER A 5 -9.57 -8.03 12.19
N SER A 6 -10.66 -8.59 11.67
CA SER A 6 -10.80 -8.85 10.25
C SER A 6 -10.52 -7.54 9.50
N SER A 7 -9.48 -7.54 8.65
CA SER A 7 -8.92 -6.35 8.00
C SER A 7 -9.77 -5.78 6.86
N LYS A 8 -11.03 -6.18 6.72
CA LYS A 8 -11.90 -5.61 5.69
C LYS A 8 -12.36 -4.23 6.15
N LEU A 9 -11.74 -3.19 5.57
CA LEU A 9 -12.27 -1.83 5.61
C LEU A 9 -13.75 -1.86 5.17
N PRO A 10 -14.64 -1.11 5.86
CA PRO A 10 -16.04 -1.07 5.47
C PRO A 10 -16.16 -0.51 4.05
N LYS A 11 -16.66 -1.31 3.10
CA LYS A 11 -16.96 -0.85 1.74
C LYS A 11 -18.04 0.24 1.85
N ARG A 12 -17.72 1.48 1.50
CA ARG A 12 -18.70 2.57 1.45
C ARG A 12 -19.79 2.19 0.44
N LYS A 13 -21.06 2.43 0.81
CA LYS A 13 -22.22 2.21 -0.06
C LYS A 13 -22.31 3.36 -1.07
N GLY A 14 -21.54 3.29 -2.15
CA GLY A 14 -21.57 4.28 -3.23
C GLY A 14 -20.56 3.93 -4.33
N GLU A 15 -20.84 4.36 -5.56
CA GLU A 15 -19.90 4.24 -6.67
C GLU A 15 -18.70 5.15 -6.43
N TYR A 16 -17.49 4.58 -6.46
CA TYR A 16 -16.28 5.35 -6.27
C TYR A 16 -15.92 6.12 -7.55
N THR A 17 -15.82 7.44 -7.43
CA THR A 17 -15.31 8.31 -8.49
C THR A 17 -13.97 8.90 -8.10
N TYR A 18 -12.97 8.82 -8.99
CA TYR A 18 -11.69 9.50 -8.82
C TYR A 18 -11.66 10.75 -9.69
N ARG A 19 -11.57 11.94 -9.05
CA ARG A 19 -11.57 13.25 -9.73
C ARG A 19 -12.70 13.41 -10.75
N GLY A 20 -13.90 12.93 -10.41
CA GLY A 20 -15.10 13.03 -11.26
C GLY A 20 -15.25 11.94 -12.32
N LYS A 21 -14.36 10.94 -12.39
CA LYS A 21 -14.47 9.80 -13.31
C LYS A 21 -14.76 8.49 -12.58
N THR A 22 -15.58 7.63 -13.16
CA THR A 22 -15.85 6.29 -12.62
C THR A 22 -14.65 5.36 -12.87
N VAL A 23 -14.59 4.24 -12.14
CA VAL A 23 -13.51 3.25 -12.31
C VAL A 23 -13.45 2.71 -13.73
N GLU A 24 -14.60 2.49 -14.37
CA GLU A 24 -14.68 2.00 -15.75
C GLU A 24 -14.13 3.02 -16.74
N GLN A 25 -14.51 4.30 -16.58
CA GLN A 25 -13.97 5.38 -17.38
C GLN A 25 -12.46 5.52 -17.21
N LEU A 26 -11.93 5.31 -16.01
CA LEU A 26 -10.49 5.37 -15.76
C LEU A 26 -9.72 4.24 -16.45
N LYS A 27 -10.32 3.04 -16.58
CA LYS A 27 -9.71 1.90 -17.28
C LYS A 27 -9.67 2.11 -18.80
N SER A 28 -10.63 2.85 -19.36
CA SER A 28 -10.64 3.16 -20.79
C SER A 28 -9.62 4.25 -21.20
N LEU A 29 -9.14 5.05 -20.25
CA LEU A 29 -8.18 6.11 -20.55
C LEU A 29 -6.79 5.54 -20.85
N SER A 30 -6.06 6.26 -21.69
CA SER A 30 -4.63 6.00 -21.85
C SER A 30 -3.87 6.32 -20.56
N VAL A 31 -2.69 5.70 -20.40
CA VAL A 31 -1.81 5.93 -19.24
C VAL A 31 -1.38 7.40 -19.15
N GLU A 32 -1.26 8.08 -20.29
CA GLU A 32 -0.87 9.49 -20.37
C GLU A 32 -1.99 10.43 -19.90
N GLU A 33 -3.22 10.22 -20.37
CA GLU A 33 -4.41 10.96 -19.92
C GLU A 33 -4.68 10.71 -18.43
N PHE A 34 -4.49 9.48 -17.97
CA PHE A 34 -4.60 9.16 -16.55
C PHE A 34 -3.54 9.91 -15.71
N ALA A 35 -2.31 10.06 -16.22
CA ALA A 35 -1.25 10.77 -15.51
C ALA A 35 -1.58 12.27 -15.30
N GLU A 36 -2.36 12.88 -16.18
CA GLU A 36 -2.85 14.26 -16.00
C GLU A 36 -3.84 14.40 -14.85
N LEU A 37 -4.56 13.32 -14.53
CA LEU A 37 -5.45 13.25 -13.37
C LEU A 37 -4.70 12.92 -12.08
N LEU A 38 -3.41 12.60 -12.11
CA LEU A 38 -2.66 12.29 -10.90
C LEU A 38 -1.99 13.54 -10.29
N PRO A 39 -1.62 13.48 -8.99
CA PRO A 39 -0.76 14.50 -8.38
C PRO A 39 0.63 14.55 -9.03
N SER A 40 1.35 15.65 -8.76
CA SER A 40 2.60 15.98 -9.47
C SER A 40 3.68 14.90 -9.37
N ARG A 41 3.78 14.20 -8.23
CA ARG A 41 4.80 13.18 -7.99
C ARG A 41 4.55 11.94 -8.85
N GLU A 42 3.31 11.49 -8.89
CA GLU A 42 2.83 10.33 -9.65
C GLU A 42 2.97 10.61 -11.15
N ARG A 43 2.49 11.78 -11.60
CA ARG A 43 2.64 12.25 -12.98
C ARG A 43 4.10 12.28 -13.42
N ARG A 44 4.99 12.83 -12.60
CA ARG A 44 6.44 12.85 -12.87
C ARG A 44 7.02 11.44 -12.98
N THR A 45 6.55 10.50 -12.16
CA THR A 45 7.03 9.11 -12.19
C THR A 45 6.65 8.43 -13.49
N ILE A 46 5.39 8.60 -13.94
CA ILE A 46 4.91 8.05 -15.22
C ILE A 46 5.68 8.68 -16.39
N LYS A 47 5.82 10.02 -16.42
CA LYS A 47 6.57 10.73 -17.47
C LYS A 47 8.04 10.33 -17.57
N LYS A 48 8.68 9.99 -16.44
CA LYS A 48 10.05 9.47 -16.43
C LYS A 48 10.16 8.03 -16.91
N GLY A 49 9.05 7.27 -16.87
CA GLY A 49 9.02 5.85 -17.18
C GLY A 49 9.45 4.95 -16.01
N PHE A 50 9.10 3.67 -16.15
CA PHE A 50 9.41 2.63 -15.18
C PHE A 50 10.64 1.81 -15.58
N THR A 51 11.38 1.33 -14.58
CA THR A 51 12.42 0.30 -14.79
C THR A 51 11.79 -1.04 -15.16
N GLU A 52 12.56 -1.93 -15.79
CA GLU A 52 12.08 -3.23 -16.27
C GLU A 52 11.43 -4.07 -15.16
N GLY A 53 12.05 -4.15 -13.98
CA GLY A 53 11.46 -4.89 -12.85
C GLY A 53 10.10 -4.35 -12.40
N ARG A 54 9.87 -3.03 -12.50
CA ARG A 54 8.56 -2.43 -12.21
C ARG A 54 7.55 -2.76 -13.31
N LYS A 55 7.96 -2.74 -14.57
CA LYS A 55 7.12 -3.14 -15.72
C LYS A 55 6.70 -4.61 -15.62
N GLN A 56 7.62 -5.49 -15.23
CA GLN A 56 7.32 -6.90 -15.00
C GLN A 56 6.26 -7.10 -13.92
N VAL A 57 6.28 -6.31 -12.83
CA VAL A 57 5.22 -6.40 -11.81
C VAL A 57 3.86 -5.98 -12.39
N ILE A 58 3.82 -4.91 -13.19
CA ILE A 58 2.57 -4.49 -13.87
C ILE A 58 2.04 -5.59 -14.79
N GLN A 59 2.91 -6.19 -15.62
CA GLN A 59 2.54 -7.29 -16.52
C GLN A 59 2.09 -8.53 -15.75
N ASN A 60 2.83 -8.95 -14.72
CA ASN A 60 2.44 -10.08 -13.86
C ASN A 60 1.09 -9.85 -13.19
N LEU A 61 0.76 -8.60 -12.84
CA LEU A 61 -0.55 -8.26 -12.31
C LEU A 61 -1.65 -8.41 -13.35
N GLN A 62 -1.39 -8.25 -14.65
CA GLN A 62 -2.39 -8.50 -15.69
C GLN A 62 -2.74 -9.99 -15.78
N ASP A 63 -1.74 -10.87 -15.67
CA ASP A 63 -1.91 -12.31 -15.85
C ASP A 63 -2.32 -13.06 -14.57
N LYS A 64 -1.91 -12.58 -13.40
CA LYS A 64 -2.08 -13.29 -12.11
C LYS A 64 -2.90 -12.47 -11.13
N ASP A 65 -3.79 -13.16 -10.43
CA ASP A 65 -4.62 -12.55 -9.37
C ASP A 65 -3.83 -12.17 -8.12
N LYS A 66 -2.67 -12.84 -7.90
CA LYS A 66 -1.82 -12.66 -6.72
C LYS A 66 -0.35 -12.51 -7.11
N VAL A 67 0.25 -11.38 -6.74
CA VAL A 67 1.64 -11.04 -7.10
C VAL A 67 2.44 -10.56 -5.89
N ARG A 68 3.66 -11.08 -5.75
CA ARG A 68 4.66 -10.62 -4.77
C ARG A 68 5.50 -9.50 -5.35
N THR A 69 5.74 -8.46 -4.56
CA THR A 69 6.58 -7.33 -4.99
C THR A 69 7.46 -6.79 -3.86
N HIS A 70 8.71 -6.46 -4.22
CA HIS A 70 9.61 -5.64 -3.40
C HIS A 70 9.54 -4.15 -3.78
N TYR A 71 8.94 -3.81 -4.93
CA TYR A 71 8.84 -2.44 -5.42
C TYR A 71 7.69 -1.72 -4.72
N ARG A 72 8.02 -1.01 -3.64
CA ARG A 72 7.08 -0.25 -2.81
C ARG A 72 6.73 1.13 -3.40
N ASP A 73 7.44 1.57 -4.41
CA ASP A 73 7.30 2.89 -5.01
C ASP A 73 6.37 2.91 -6.23
N LEU A 74 5.86 1.74 -6.64
CA LEU A 74 4.91 1.61 -7.73
C LEU A 74 3.56 2.25 -7.38
N ILE A 75 2.93 2.86 -8.38
CA ILE A 75 1.64 3.55 -8.28
C ILE A 75 0.53 2.54 -8.61
N ILE A 76 -0.60 2.63 -7.90
CA ILE A 76 -1.79 1.83 -8.17
C ILE A 76 -2.50 2.39 -9.40
N PHE A 77 -2.56 1.57 -10.44
CA PHE A 77 -3.31 1.85 -11.67
C PHE A 77 -4.76 1.34 -11.59
N PRO A 78 -5.69 1.93 -12.35
CA PRO A 78 -7.10 1.49 -12.41
C PRO A 78 -7.27 0.01 -12.78
N ASP A 79 -6.36 -0.54 -13.59
CA ASP A 79 -6.39 -1.95 -14.04
C ASP A 79 -6.06 -2.96 -12.94
N MET A 80 -5.50 -2.48 -11.82
CA MET A 80 -5.08 -3.33 -10.70
C MET A 80 -6.18 -3.50 -9.64
N VAL A 81 -7.29 -2.77 -9.78
CA VAL A 81 -8.41 -2.82 -8.83
C VAL A 81 -9.00 -4.23 -8.76
N GLY A 82 -9.14 -4.76 -7.55
CA GLY A 82 -9.65 -6.11 -7.28
C GLY A 82 -8.57 -7.20 -7.20
N LYS A 83 -7.29 -6.88 -7.46
CA LYS A 83 -6.19 -7.85 -7.39
C LYS A 83 -5.55 -7.88 -6.00
N HIS A 84 -4.89 -8.98 -5.68
CA HIS A 84 -4.17 -9.18 -4.43
C HIS A 84 -2.67 -8.94 -4.63
N ILE A 85 -2.09 -8.04 -3.84
CA ILE A 85 -0.66 -7.76 -3.87
C ILE A 85 -0.04 -8.10 -2.53
N GLU A 86 1.07 -8.84 -2.59
CA GLU A 86 1.93 -9.11 -1.45
C GLU A 86 3.14 -8.16 -1.47
N ILE A 87 3.11 -7.15 -0.59
CA ILE A 87 4.10 -6.07 -0.53
C ILE A 87 5.12 -6.37 0.56
N TYR A 88 6.41 -6.36 0.21
CA TYR A 88 7.48 -6.57 1.19
C TYR A 88 7.61 -5.38 2.16
N ASN A 89 7.60 -5.64 3.46
CA ASN A 89 7.75 -4.61 4.51
C ASN A 89 9.16 -4.51 5.11
N GLY A 90 10.11 -5.32 4.64
CA GLY A 90 11.46 -5.42 5.23
C GLY A 90 11.70 -6.72 6.00
N LYS A 91 10.63 -7.45 6.35
CA LYS A 91 10.70 -8.75 7.04
C LYS A 91 9.76 -9.79 6.45
N THR A 92 8.52 -9.39 6.17
CA THR A 92 7.45 -10.25 5.66
C THR A 92 6.74 -9.59 4.48
N PHE A 93 6.03 -10.40 3.71
CA PHE A 93 5.09 -9.90 2.71
C PHE A 93 3.73 -9.67 3.36
N VAL A 94 3.19 -8.47 3.18
CA VAL A 94 1.85 -8.10 3.65
C VAL A 94 0.91 -8.19 2.45
N GLU A 95 -0.12 -9.03 2.56
CA GLU A 95 -1.16 -9.16 1.54
C GLU A 95 -2.18 -8.03 1.64
N VAL A 96 -2.42 -7.35 0.52
CA VAL A 96 -3.34 -6.22 0.39
C VAL A 96 -4.23 -6.45 -0.84
N GLU A 97 -5.53 -6.41 -0.65
CA GLU A 97 -6.53 -6.37 -1.74
C GLU A 97 -6.67 -4.92 -2.21
N ILE A 98 -6.48 -4.67 -3.51
CA ILE A 98 -6.58 -3.31 -4.04
C ILE A 98 -8.04 -2.89 -4.16
N GLN A 99 -8.39 -1.87 -3.38
CA GLN A 99 -9.69 -1.22 -3.45
C GLN A 99 -9.66 -0.03 -4.43
N PRO A 100 -10.81 0.36 -5.02
CA PRO A 100 -10.88 1.54 -5.90
C PRO A 100 -10.37 2.83 -5.24
N GLU A 101 -10.57 2.98 -3.93
CA GLU A 101 -10.14 4.13 -3.14
C GLU A 101 -8.61 4.31 -3.12
N MET A 102 -7.86 3.27 -3.47
CA MET A 102 -6.40 3.27 -3.45
C MET A 102 -5.78 3.75 -4.77
N ILE A 103 -6.58 4.06 -5.80
CA ILE A 103 -6.09 4.56 -7.09
C ILE A 103 -5.26 5.83 -6.89
N GLY A 104 -4.06 5.87 -7.50
CA GLY A 104 -3.15 7.01 -7.40
C GLY A 104 -2.23 7.00 -6.17
N HIS A 105 -2.46 6.12 -5.19
CA HIS A 105 -1.53 5.89 -4.08
C HIS A 105 -0.40 4.95 -4.48
N ARG A 106 0.67 4.90 -3.67
CA ARG A 106 1.78 3.96 -3.85
C ARG A 106 1.63 2.73 -2.98
N PHE A 107 2.12 1.58 -3.45
CA PHE A 107 2.10 0.32 -2.68
C PHE A 107 2.70 0.46 -1.27
N GLY A 108 3.79 1.22 -1.14
CA GLY A 108 4.49 1.41 0.12
C GLY A 108 3.65 2.06 1.22
N GLU A 109 2.54 2.72 0.89
CA GLU A 109 1.63 3.33 1.87
C GLU A 109 0.81 2.26 2.62
N PHE A 110 0.55 1.12 1.99
CA PHE A 110 -0.33 0.07 2.53
C PHE A 110 0.39 -0.98 3.37
N ALA A 111 1.72 -0.99 3.36
CA ALA A 111 2.53 -1.97 4.09
C ALA A 111 3.46 -1.27 5.10
N ALA A 112 3.03 -1.11 6.35
CA ALA A 112 3.86 -0.49 7.39
C ALA A 112 5.18 -1.25 7.60
N THR A 113 6.31 -0.52 7.57
CA THR A 113 7.66 -1.09 7.75
C THR A 113 8.03 -1.26 9.22
N ARG A 114 7.47 -0.42 10.09
CA ARG A 114 7.68 -0.45 11.54
C ARG A 114 6.39 -0.83 12.26
N SER A 115 6.53 -1.57 13.35
CA SER A 115 5.42 -1.77 14.27
C SER A 115 5.07 -0.45 14.97
N LYS A 116 3.78 -0.27 15.27
CA LYS A 116 3.34 0.83 16.13
C LYS A 116 3.82 0.55 17.55
N VAL A 117 4.65 1.43 18.09
CA VAL A 117 5.05 1.38 19.50
C VAL A 117 3.96 2.08 20.31
N ASN A 118 3.33 1.35 21.21
CA ASN A 118 2.47 1.95 22.23
C ASN A 118 3.31 2.09 23.50
N HIS A 119 3.44 3.31 24.01
CA HIS A 119 4.10 3.54 25.29
C HIS A 119 3.21 2.99 26.41
N GLY A 120 3.72 2.01 27.14
CA GLY A 120 3.14 1.59 28.41
C GLY A 120 3.72 2.40 29.57
N SER A 121 3.24 2.12 30.78
CA SER A 121 3.98 2.49 31.99
C SER A 121 5.41 1.97 31.91
N ALA A 122 6.38 2.76 32.35
CA ALA A 122 7.77 2.32 32.39
C ALA A 122 7.87 1.00 33.18
N GLY A 123 8.18 -0.11 32.50
CA GLY A 123 8.48 -1.37 33.17
C GLY A 123 9.74 -1.21 34.02
N VAL A 124 9.84 -1.99 35.10
CA VAL A 124 11.08 -2.08 35.89
C VAL A 124 12.20 -2.56 34.95
N GLY A 125 13.24 -1.75 34.77
CA GLY A 125 14.36 -1.99 33.84
C GLY A 125 14.32 -1.18 32.54
N ALA A 126 13.21 -0.48 32.23
CA ALA A 126 13.06 0.30 31.00
C ALA A 126 13.69 1.71 31.08
N THR A 127 13.69 2.33 32.26
CA THR A 127 14.34 3.63 32.50
C THR A 127 15.78 3.43 32.97
N ARG A 128 16.68 4.36 32.63
CA ARG A 128 18.10 4.30 33.04
C ARG A 128 18.28 4.18 34.55
N SER A 129 17.35 4.72 35.34
CA SER A 129 17.31 4.61 36.81
C SER A 129 16.86 3.24 37.32
N SER A 130 15.98 2.55 36.59
CA SER A 130 15.45 1.23 36.98
C SER A 130 16.28 0.03 36.46
N LYS A 131 17.33 0.28 35.67
CA LYS A 131 18.20 -0.78 35.11
C LYS A 131 19.05 -1.51 36.16
N PHE A 132 19.34 -0.85 37.27
CA PHE A 132 20.12 -1.43 38.36
C PHE A 132 19.26 -1.49 39.62
N VAL A 133 18.48 -2.57 39.73
CA VAL A 133 17.86 -2.95 41.00
C VAL A 133 18.78 -4.00 41.63
N PRO A 134 19.50 -3.69 42.72
CA PRO A 134 20.31 -4.69 43.39
C PRO A 134 19.38 -5.76 43.95
N LEU A 135 19.48 -6.97 43.40
CA LEU A 135 18.86 -8.16 43.98
C LEU A 135 19.62 -8.48 45.27
N LYS A 136 18.90 -8.48 46.39
CA LYS A 136 19.43 -8.84 47.70
C LYS A 136 19.57 -10.35 47.83
#